data_AF-A0A6G9YCI3-F1
#
_entry.id   AF-A0A6G9YCI3-F1
#
_cell.length_a   1.000
_cell.length_b   1.000
_cell.length_c   1.000
_cell.angle_alpha   90.00
_cell.angle_beta   90.00
_cell.angle_gamma   90.00
#
_symmetry.space_group_name_H-M   'P 1'
#
loop_
_entity.id
_entity.type
_entity.pdbx_description
1 polymer ?
#
loop_
_entity_poly.entity_id
_entity_poly.type
_entity_poly.pdbx_seq_one_letter_code
_entity_poly.pdbx_strand_id
1 'polypeptide(L)' 'MAYGQDSMHRPVGRISVADIAAQPGGIEALQRRVHELRSRGVDFAANAIEQEMVALDLPRP' A
#
# COMPACT_ATOMS: atom_id res chain seq x y z
N MET A 1 0.49 25.09 -6.69
CA MET A 1 1.27 24.18 -5.83
C MET A 1 1.26 22.81 -6.47
N ALA A 2 2.33 22.47 -7.19
CA ALA A 2 2.52 21.15 -7.77
C ALA A 2 3.50 20.41 -6.86
N TYR A 3 3.00 19.48 -6.05
CA TYR A 3 3.85 18.56 -5.28
C TYR A 3 4.31 17.41 -6.19
N GLY A 4 4.96 17.76 -7.31
CA GLY A 4 5.69 16.81 -8.13
C GLY A 4 7.11 16.73 -7.60
N GLN A 5 7.32 16.05 -6.46
CA GLN A 5 8.66 15.70 -6.03
C GLN A 5 9.19 14.59 -6.94
N ASP A 6 9.87 15.09 -7.96
CA ASP A 6 10.95 14.50 -8.72
C ASP A 6 11.59 13.24 -8.09
N SER A 7 11.26 12.10 -8.67
CA SER A 7 12.21 11.23 -9.39
C SER A 7 13.58 10.94 -8.75
N MET A 8 13.69 10.72 -7.44
CA MET A 8 14.96 10.22 -6.88
C MET A 8 14.74 9.06 -5.90
N HIS A 9 15.13 7.88 -6.37
CA HIS A 9 15.50 6.68 -5.60
C HIS A 9 14.38 5.65 -5.34
N ARG A 10 14.17 4.76 -6.31
CA ARG A 10 13.65 3.42 -5.97
C ARG A 10 14.29 2.34 -6.82
N PRO A 11 14.89 1.29 -6.21
CA PRO A 11 15.30 0.13 -6.98
C PRO A 11 14.06 -0.45 -7.67
N VAL A 12 14.16 -0.59 -8.98
CA VAL A 12 13.29 -1.39 -9.85
C VAL A 12 13.04 -2.75 -9.19
N GLY A 13 11.91 -2.90 -8.50
CA GLY A 13 11.57 -4.18 -7.86
C GLY A 13 10.80 -4.14 -6.54
N ARG A 14 10.58 -2.98 -5.91
CA ARG A 14 9.78 -2.93 -4.67
C ARG A 14 8.73 -1.84 -4.74
N ILE A 15 7.54 -2.12 -5.24
CA ILE A 15 6.40 -1.21 -5.16
C ILE A 15 6.00 -1.07 -3.67
N SER A 16 5.87 0.16 -3.15
CA SER A 16 5.40 0.43 -1.76
C SER A 16 3.88 0.51 -1.70
N VAL A 17 3.33 0.39 -0.49
CA VAL A 17 1.93 0.73 -0.19
C VAL A 17 1.57 2.15 -0.66
N ALA A 18 2.42 3.14 -0.39
CA ALA A 18 2.19 4.53 -0.85
C ALA A 18 2.10 4.67 -2.38
N ASP A 19 2.93 3.92 -3.11
CA ASP A 19 2.96 3.94 -4.57
C ASP A 19 1.74 3.23 -5.17
N ILE A 20 1.27 2.17 -4.52
CA ILE A 20 0.00 1.50 -4.86
C ILE A 20 -1.16 2.44 -4.59
N ALA A 21 -1.22 3.04 -3.40
CA ALA A 21 -2.28 3.96 -2.98
C ALA A 21 -2.42 5.20 -3.87
N ALA A 22 -1.31 5.67 -4.47
CA ALA A 22 -1.32 6.79 -5.40
C ALA A 22 -1.96 6.45 -6.76
N GLN A 23 -2.15 5.17 -7.08
CA GLN A 23 -2.79 4.72 -8.32
C GLN A 23 -4.32 4.69 -8.18
N PRO A 24 -5.09 4.98 -9.25
CA PRO A 24 -6.55 4.84 -9.22
C PRO A 24 -6.94 3.39 -8.91
N GLY A 25 -7.77 3.20 -7.87
CA GLY A 25 -8.15 1.86 -7.38
C GLY A 25 -7.07 1.15 -6.54
N GLY A 26 -5.96 1.82 -6.24
CA GLY A 26 -4.86 1.25 -5.46
C GLY A 26 -5.24 0.89 -4.02
N ILE A 27 -6.08 1.70 -3.37
CA ILE A 27 -6.61 1.41 -2.05
C ILE A 27 -7.42 0.11 -2.06
N GLU A 28 -8.32 -0.06 -3.03
CA GLU A 28 -9.13 -1.28 -3.17
C GLU A 28 -8.24 -2.51 -3.44
N ALA A 29 -7.17 -2.35 -4.21
CA ALA A 29 -6.19 -3.42 -4.45
C ALA A 29 -5.45 -3.81 -3.15
N LEU A 30 -5.05 -2.83 -2.33
CA LEU A 30 -4.44 -3.08 -1.02
C LEU A 30 -5.41 -3.78 -0.07
N GLN A 31 -6.64 -3.30 0.02
CA GLN A 31 -7.70 -3.90 0.85
C GLN A 31 -8.00 -5.34 0.43
N ARG A 32 -8.12 -5.60 -0.88
CA ARG A 32 -8.27 -6.97 -1.41
C ARG A 32 -7.07 -7.83 -1.03
N ARG A 33 -5.86 -7.31 -1.12
CA ARG A 33 -4.66 -8.06 -0.78
C ARG A 33 -4.58 -8.41 0.70
N VAL A 34 -4.94 -7.48 1.58
CA VAL A 34 -5.07 -7.73 3.03
C VAL A 34 -6.07 -8.85 3.29
N HIS A 35 -7.24 -8.80 2.64
CA HIS A 35 -8.26 -9.84 2.76
C HIS A 35 -7.75 -11.22 2.29
N GLU A 36 -7.07 -11.28 1.14
CA GLU A 36 -6.45 -12.52 0.65
C GLU A 36 -5.40 -13.08 1.62
N LEU A 37 -4.56 -12.22 2.18
CA LEU A 37 -3.51 -12.64 3.11
C LEU A 37 -4.11 -13.20 4.40
N ARG A 38 -5.15 -12.56 4.95
CA ARG A 38 -5.88 -13.09 6.12
C ARG A 38 -6.58 -14.41 5.82
N SER A 39 -7.23 -14.53 4.66
CA SER A 39 -7.85 -15.80 4.22
C SER A 39 -6.83 -16.94 4.10
N ARG A 40 -5.58 -16.60 3.73
CA ARG A 40 -4.46 -17.54 3.66
C ARG A 40 -3.74 -17.77 5.00
N GLY A 41 -4.16 -17.12 6.09
CA GLY A 41 -3.51 -17.19 7.40
C GLY A 41 -2.13 -16.51 7.45
N VAL A 42 -1.85 -15.58 6.55
CA VAL A 42 -0.59 -14.81 6.49
C VAL A 42 -0.81 -13.45 7.16
N ASP A 43 -1.10 -13.48 8.46
CA ASP A 43 -1.45 -12.27 9.22
C ASP A 43 -0.29 -11.26 9.31
N PHE A 44 0.96 -11.73 9.34
CA PHE A 44 2.12 -10.84 9.36
C PHE A 44 2.15 -9.88 8.16
N ALA A 45 1.92 -10.40 6.95
CA ALA A 45 1.92 -9.58 5.74
C ALA A 45 0.67 -8.68 5.66
N ALA A 46 -0.49 -9.17 6.10
CA ALA A 46 -1.70 -8.37 6.17
C ALA A 46 -1.52 -7.19 7.12
N ASN A 47 -1.02 -7.46 8.34
CA ASN A 47 -0.75 -6.44 9.35
C ASN A 47 0.30 -5.42 8.88
N ALA A 48 1.35 -5.86 8.19
CA ALA A 48 2.36 -4.93 7.66
C ALA A 48 1.74 -3.91 6.68
N ILE A 49 0.88 -4.38 5.77
CA ILE A 49 0.17 -3.51 4.82
C ILE A 49 -0.81 -2.59 5.56
N GLU A 50 -1.60 -3.12 6.49
CA GLU A 50 -2.55 -2.32 7.28
C GLU A 50 -1.83 -1.23 8.10
N GLN A 51 -0.69 -1.55 8.72
CA GLN A 51 0.11 -0.58 9.47
C GLN A 51 0.67 0.52 8.57
N GLU A 52 1.21 0.17 7.39
CA GLU A 52 1.65 1.18 6.42
C GLU A 52 0.48 2.05 5.92
N MET A 53 -0.70 1.46 5.66
CA MET A 53 -1.90 2.22 5.27
C MET A 53 -2.35 3.19 6.36
N VAL A 54 -2.28 2.78 7.63
CA VAL A 54 -2.57 3.63 8.79
C VAL A 54 -1.55 4.76 8.92
N ALA A 55 -0.27 4.46 8.75
CA ALA A 55 0.79 5.47 8.81
C ALA A 55 0.67 6.54 7.71
N LEU A 56 0.07 6.17 6.57
CA LEU A 56 -0.20 7.04 5.43
C LEU A 56 -1.59 7.74 5.50
N ASP A 57 -2.33 7.56 6.59
CA ASP A 57 -3.69 8.09 6.80
C ASP A 57 -4.68 7.68 5.68
N LEU A 58 -4.51 6.47 5.14
CA LEU A 58 -5.34 5.95 4.05
C LEU A 58 -6.67 5.37 4.56
N PRO A 59 -7.72 5.33 3.71
CA PRO A 59 -8.98 4.69 4.04
C PRO A 59 -8.76 3.21 4.38
N ARG A 60 -9.17 2.82 5.59
CA ARG A 60 -8.99 1.45 6.09
C ARG A 60 -10.01 0.49 5.45
N PRO A 61 -9.62 -0.76 5.20
CA PRO A 61 -10.58 -1.85 4.91
C PRO A 61 -11.52 -2.13 6.09
#